data_AF-A0A3N5KQ19-F1
#
_entry.id   AF-A0A3N5KQ19-F1
#
_cell.length_a   1.000
_cell.length_b   1.000
_cell.length_c   1.000
_cell.angle_alpha   90.00
_cell.angle_beta   90.00
_cell.angle_gamma   90.00
#
_symmetry.space_group_name_H-M   'P 1'
#
loop_
_entity.id
_entity.type
_entity.pdbx_description
1 polymer ?
#
loop_
_entity_poly.entity_id
_entity_poly.type
_entity_poly.pdbx_seq_one_letter_code
_entity_poly.pdbx_strand_id
1 'polypeptide(L)'
;MQYWIKVYAIVLLLLTCNNLYAQDEERKMAKYLSWSLLQLFPSPYLMQDANATDSRLNFGLRWQIIPVNISFHANKYVSPAQFFMINPVRRFSGSVEMFVQPEASISGFKYAGFNKLGVSSGIRFVLPLKGEGEHLSYSIGGKVNFREPVSPYYSLELGIYSIYSMVGLQLNYNFISNNRINVGIFLKYF
;
A
#
# COMPACT_ATOMS: atom_id res chain seq x y z
N MET A 1 21.20 -34.04 4.94
CA MET A 1 19.85 -34.45 4.45
C MET A 1 18.73 -34.26 5.49
N GLN A 2 19.02 -34.35 6.79
CA GLN A 2 18.03 -34.28 7.89
C GLN A 2 17.39 -32.89 8.11
N TYR A 3 18.04 -31.80 7.72
CA TYR A 3 17.52 -30.43 7.88
C TYR A 3 16.38 -30.08 6.92
N TRP A 4 16.39 -30.65 5.71
CA TRP A 4 15.37 -30.38 4.69
C TRP A 4 14.01 -30.97 5.08
N ILE A 5 14.00 -32.13 5.73
CA ILE A 5 12.77 -32.80 6.20
C ILE A 5 12.04 -31.94 7.24
N LYS A 6 12.77 -31.22 8.11
CA LYS A 6 12.17 -30.33 9.12
C LYS A 6 11.53 -29.09 8.47
N VAL A 7 12.15 -28.52 7.44
CA VAL A 7 11.60 -27.37 6.72
C VAL A 7 10.35 -27.77 5.94
N TYR A 8 10.37 -28.91 5.24
CA TYR A 8 9.18 -29.43 4.56
C TYR A 8 8.05 -29.74 5.53
N ALA A 9 8.34 -30.30 6.70
CA ALA A 9 7.33 -30.55 7.73
C ALA A 9 6.70 -29.25 8.25
N ILE A 10 7.48 -28.18 8.46
CA ILE A 10 6.96 -26.87 8.88
C ILE A 10 6.10 -26.24 7.78
N VAL A 11 6.52 -26.31 6.52
CA VAL A 11 5.73 -25.80 5.39
C VAL A 11 4.45 -26.60 5.20
N LEU A 12 4.50 -27.94 5.33
CA LEU A 12 3.31 -28.79 5.27
C LEU A 12 2.36 -28.50 6.43
N LEU A 13 2.88 -28.30 7.65
CA LEU A 13 2.08 -27.96 8.82
C LEU A 13 1.37 -26.61 8.62
N LEU A 14 2.09 -25.60 8.12
CA LEU A 14 1.53 -24.28 7.78
C LEU A 14 0.48 -24.35 6.65
N LEU A 15 0.61 -25.29 5.71
CA LEU A 15 -0.37 -25.51 4.65
C LEU A 15 -1.60 -26.28 5.15
N THR A 16 -1.42 -27.23 6.07
CA THR A 16 -2.54 -28.03 6.64
C THR A 16 -3.34 -27.30 7.71
N CYS A 17 -2.80 -26.27 8.37
CA CYS A 17 -3.55 -25.43 9.32
C CYS A 17 -4.63 -24.55 8.66
N ASN A 18 -4.75 -24.52 7.33
CA ASN A 18 -5.75 -23.71 6.63
C ASN A 18 -7.10 -24.42 6.41
N ASN A 19 -7.19 -25.71 6.68
CA ASN A 19 -8.41 -26.49 6.48
C ASN A 19 -8.93 -27.01 7.82
N LEU A 20 -9.79 -26.23 8.50
CA LEU A 20 -10.84 -26.66 9.47
C LEU A 20 -11.24 -25.50 10.41
N TYR A 21 -11.81 -24.41 9.89
CA TYR A 21 -12.56 -23.44 10.72
C TYR A 21 -13.66 -22.73 9.91
N ALA A 22 -14.49 -23.51 9.22
CA ALA A 22 -15.59 -22.97 8.41
C ALA A 22 -16.87 -22.64 9.21
N GLN A 23 -16.91 -22.81 10.54
CA GLN A 23 -18.20 -22.66 11.26
C GLN A 23 -18.16 -22.37 12.77
N ASP A 24 -17.11 -21.75 13.29
CA ASP A 24 -17.04 -21.39 14.72
C ASP A 24 -16.96 -19.88 14.90
N GLU A 25 -17.65 -19.33 15.91
CA GLU A 25 -17.78 -17.91 16.24
C GLU A 25 -16.65 -17.04 15.67
N GLU A 26 -17.01 -16.01 14.89
CA GLU A 26 -16.05 -15.07 14.30
C GLU A 26 -15.13 -14.54 15.42
N ARG A 27 -13.93 -15.14 15.57
CA ARG A 27 -12.98 -14.78 16.61
C ARG A 27 -12.45 -13.39 16.27
N LYS A 28 -13.19 -12.37 16.69
CA LYS A 28 -12.94 -10.96 16.36
C LYS A 28 -11.48 -10.59 16.62
N MET A 29 -10.93 -11.07 17.74
CA MET A 29 -9.53 -10.88 18.07
C MET A 29 -8.58 -11.48 17.02
N ALA A 30 -8.80 -12.73 16.60
CA ALA A 30 -7.97 -13.37 15.58
C ALA A 30 -8.05 -12.64 14.24
N LYS A 31 -9.24 -12.18 13.85
CA LYS A 31 -9.47 -11.37 12.64
C LYS A 31 -8.73 -10.04 12.68
N TYR A 32 -8.82 -9.29 13.79
CA TYR A 32 -8.12 -8.01 13.92
C TYR A 32 -6.60 -8.19 14.04
N LEU A 33 -6.15 -9.26 14.70
CA LEU A 33 -4.74 -9.57 14.84
C LEU A 33 -4.11 -9.96 13.49
N SER A 34 -4.74 -10.88 12.75
CA SER A 34 -4.27 -11.29 11.44
C SER A 34 -4.26 -10.11 10.45
N TRP A 35 -5.32 -9.32 10.43
CA TRP A 35 -5.39 -8.10 9.63
C TRP A 35 -4.27 -7.12 10.00
N SER A 36 -4.05 -6.86 11.29
CA SER A 36 -3.01 -5.93 11.76
C SER A 36 -1.60 -6.40 11.37
N LEU A 37 -1.32 -7.70 11.49
CA LEU A 37 -0.03 -8.28 11.06
C LEU A 37 0.18 -8.13 9.55
N LEU A 38 -0.87 -8.31 8.75
CA LEU A 38 -0.80 -8.10 7.30
C LEU A 38 -0.55 -6.62 6.93
N GLN A 39 -1.00 -5.67 7.75
CA GLN A 39 -0.71 -4.24 7.53
C GLN A 39 0.77 -3.89 7.75
N LEU A 40 1.56 -4.74 8.40
CA LEU A 40 2.99 -4.50 8.62
C LEU A 40 3.83 -4.72 7.36
N PHE A 41 3.31 -5.40 6.34
CA PHE A 41 4.03 -5.66 5.09
C PHE A 41 4.12 -4.38 4.24
N PRO A 42 5.34 -3.84 4.02
CA PRO A 42 5.50 -2.64 3.23
C PRO A 42 5.48 -2.92 1.73
N SER A 43 5.17 -1.88 1.00
CA SER A 43 5.33 -1.75 -0.46
C SER A 43 6.74 -1.25 -0.79
N PRO A 44 7.55 -1.99 -1.58
CA PRO A 44 8.84 -1.51 -2.01
C PRO A 44 8.70 -0.41 -3.07
N TYR A 45 9.55 0.61 -3.00
CA TYR A 45 9.56 1.69 -3.98
C TYR A 45 10.97 2.26 -4.18
N LEU A 46 11.13 2.93 -5.31
CA LEU A 46 12.34 3.57 -5.76
C LEU A 46 12.14 5.08 -5.72
N MET A 47 13.12 5.77 -5.16
CA MET A 47 13.18 7.23 -5.07
C MET A 47 14.37 7.74 -5.84
N GLN A 48 14.20 8.92 -6.42
CA GLN A 48 15.31 9.66 -6.98
C GLN A 48 16.01 10.47 -5.87
N ASP A 49 17.32 10.30 -5.75
CA ASP A 49 18.21 11.07 -4.89
C ASP A 49 19.11 11.90 -5.79
N ALA A 50 18.68 13.12 -6.13
CA ALA A 50 19.37 13.97 -7.10
C ALA A 50 19.64 15.39 -6.58
N ASN A 51 20.66 16.02 -7.14
CA ASN A 51 20.93 17.46 -7.04
C ASN A 51 21.20 18.02 -8.46
N ALA A 52 21.86 19.18 -8.57
CA ALA A 52 22.15 19.81 -9.86
C ALA A 52 23.16 19.05 -10.75
N THR A 53 24.02 18.21 -10.16
CA THR A 53 25.18 17.59 -10.85
C THR A 53 25.12 16.06 -10.87
N ASP A 54 24.51 15.46 -9.85
CA ASP A 54 24.57 14.04 -9.54
C ASP A 54 23.17 13.47 -9.30
N SER A 55 23.00 12.19 -9.63
CA SER A 55 21.76 11.47 -9.36
C SER A 55 22.03 10.03 -8.97
N ARG A 56 21.20 9.53 -8.06
CA ARG A 56 21.22 8.17 -7.54
C ARG A 56 19.80 7.66 -7.39
N LEU A 57 19.63 6.35 -7.52
CA LEU A 57 18.43 5.65 -7.13
C LEU A 57 18.53 5.19 -5.67
N ASN A 58 17.50 5.47 -4.87
CA ASN A 58 17.39 4.98 -3.50
C ASN A 58 16.20 4.04 -3.37
N PHE A 59 16.39 2.95 -2.62
CA PHE A 59 15.32 2.00 -2.36
C PHE A 59 14.67 2.30 -1.02
N GLY A 60 13.34 2.29 -0.99
CA GLY A 60 12.55 2.50 0.20
C GLY A 60 11.41 1.51 0.36
N LEU A 61 10.85 1.53 1.54
CA LEU A 61 9.68 0.79 1.97
C LEU A 61 8.61 1.80 2.39
N ARG A 62 7.39 1.59 1.93
CA ARG A 62 6.24 2.45 2.22
C ARG A 62 5.09 1.61 2.75
N TRP A 63 4.49 2.04 3.84
CA TRP A 63 3.27 1.43 4.37
C TRP A 63 2.05 2.13 3.77
N GLN A 64 0.93 1.41 3.67
CA GLN A 64 -0.30 1.92 3.04
C GLN A 64 -1.44 1.83 4.05
N ILE A 65 -1.63 2.89 4.83
CA ILE A 65 -2.70 2.98 5.82
C ILE A 65 -3.87 3.73 5.19
N ILE A 66 -5.06 3.16 5.22
CA ILE A 66 -6.26 3.76 4.62
C ILE A 66 -7.29 3.92 5.74
N PRO A 67 -7.26 5.02 6.51
CA PRO A 67 -8.19 5.23 7.61
C PRO A 67 -9.64 5.33 7.13
N VAL A 68 -9.88 5.89 5.93
CA VAL A 68 -11.23 6.09 5.40
C VAL A 68 -11.29 5.72 3.92
N ASN A 69 -12.30 4.94 3.57
CA ASN A 69 -12.70 4.64 2.20
C ASN A 69 -14.20 4.92 2.02
N ILE A 70 -14.56 5.59 0.94
CA ILE A 70 -15.95 5.84 0.55
C ILE A 70 -16.17 5.20 -0.81
N SER A 71 -16.98 4.15 -0.85
CA SER A 71 -17.29 3.42 -2.09
C SER A 71 -18.46 4.06 -2.85
N PHE A 72 -18.37 4.12 -4.18
CA PHE A 72 -19.39 4.77 -5.03
C PHE A 72 -20.63 3.91 -5.23
N HIS A 73 -20.47 2.60 -5.41
CA HIS A 73 -21.59 1.68 -5.68
C HIS A 73 -21.83 0.73 -4.50
N ALA A 74 -21.95 1.27 -3.30
CA ALA A 74 -22.37 0.49 -2.15
C ALA A 74 -23.85 0.10 -2.29
N ASN A 75 -24.19 -1.16 -1.96
CA ASN A 75 -25.58 -1.58 -1.85
C ASN A 75 -26.31 -0.67 -0.84
N LYS A 76 -27.53 -0.24 -1.15
CA LYS A 76 -28.37 0.63 -0.30
C LYS A 76 -28.55 0.14 1.15
N TYR A 77 -28.36 -1.15 1.39
CA TYR A 77 -28.47 -1.77 2.72
C TYR A 77 -27.18 -1.71 3.55
N VAL A 78 -26.09 -1.17 3.01
CA VAL A 78 -24.79 -1.10 3.70
C VAL A 78 -24.18 0.29 3.60
N SER A 79 -23.48 0.72 4.65
CA SER A 79 -22.77 2.00 4.63
C SER A 79 -21.73 2.03 3.49
N PRO A 80 -21.68 3.12 2.69
CA PRO A 80 -20.62 3.34 1.71
C PRO A 80 -19.28 3.70 2.34
N ALA A 81 -19.30 4.26 3.55
CA ALA A 81 -18.11 4.64 4.29
C ALA A 81 -17.57 3.46 5.11
N GLN A 82 -16.27 3.21 5.00
CA GLN A 82 -15.53 2.14 5.66
C GLN A 82 -14.28 2.71 6.32
N PHE A 83 -13.92 2.15 7.47
CA PHE A 83 -12.81 2.63 8.30
C PHE A 83 -11.81 1.51 8.56
N PHE A 84 -10.54 1.75 8.25
CA PHE A 84 -9.39 0.85 8.44
C PHE A 84 -9.48 -0.50 7.71
N MET A 85 -10.44 -1.35 8.07
CA MET A 85 -10.72 -2.65 7.45
C MET A 85 -11.76 -2.45 6.35
N ILE A 86 -11.29 -2.45 5.10
CA ILE A 86 -12.09 -2.14 3.91
C ILE A 86 -12.50 -3.45 3.25
N ASN A 87 -13.79 -3.66 3.05
CA ASN A 87 -14.29 -4.79 2.30
C ASN A 87 -13.87 -4.65 0.82
N PRO A 88 -13.08 -5.61 0.29
CA PRO A 88 -12.56 -5.52 -1.06
C PRO A 88 -13.68 -5.41 -2.12
N VAL A 89 -14.75 -6.20 -1.97
CA VAL A 89 -15.88 -6.25 -2.92
C VAL A 89 -16.52 -4.87 -3.11
N ARG A 90 -16.62 -4.07 -2.04
CA ARG A 90 -17.20 -2.73 -2.11
C ARG A 90 -16.26 -1.72 -2.75
N ARG A 91 -14.96 -1.86 -2.47
CA ARG A 91 -13.91 -0.98 -2.98
C ARG A 91 -13.75 -1.05 -4.50
N PHE A 92 -13.89 -2.24 -5.09
CA PHE A 92 -13.63 -2.48 -6.52
C PHE A 92 -14.56 -1.70 -7.43
N SER A 93 -15.82 -1.58 -7.03
CA SER A 93 -16.84 -0.79 -7.73
C SER A 93 -16.52 0.71 -7.87
N GLY A 94 -15.38 1.15 -7.34
CA GLY A 94 -14.89 2.51 -7.34
C GLY A 94 -15.00 3.14 -5.96
N SER A 95 -13.98 3.88 -5.56
CA SER A 95 -13.95 4.51 -4.25
C SER A 95 -13.05 5.74 -4.18
N VAL A 96 -13.26 6.54 -3.14
CA VAL A 96 -12.34 7.59 -2.68
C VAL A 96 -11.66 7.11 -1.41
N GLU A 97 -10.35 7.25 -1.35
CA GLU A 97 -9.54 6.80 -0.23
C GLU A 97 -8.76 7.98 0.34
N MET A 98 -8.87 8.18 1.65
CA MET A 98 -7.88 8.96 2.39
C MET A 98 -6.80 8.01 2.89
N PHE A 99 -5.54 8.35 2.69
CA PHE A 99 -4.42 7.48 3.04
C PHE A 99 -3.31 8.20 3.78
N VAL A 100 -2.60 7.44 4.59
CA VAL A 100 -1.34 7.82 5.24
C VAL A 100 -0.29 6.76 4.86
N GLN A 101 0.87 7.24 4.45
CA GLN A 101 1.97 6.46 3.93
C GLN A 101 3.24 6.77 4.72
N PRO A 102 3.49 6.08 5.85
CA PRO A 102 4.81 6.06 6.46
C PRO A 102 5.83 5.52 5.45
N GLU A 103 7.03 6.08 5.46
CA GLU A 103 8.08 5.75 4.51
C GLU A 103 9.43 5.61 5.22
N ALA A 104 10.19 4.58 4.83
CA ALA A 104 11.55 4.36 5.30
C ALA A 104 12.45 4.02 4.11
N SER A 105 13.49 4.82 3.91
CA SER A 105 14.55 4.53 2.96
C SER A 105 15.57 3.58 3.56
N ILE A 106 15.99 2.55 2.81
CA ILE A 106 17.00 1.58 3.27
C ILE A 106 18.35 2.28 3.43
N SER A 107 18.67 3.20 2.53
CA SER A 107 19.94 3.92 2.54
C SER A 107 19.75 5.42 2.76
N GLY A 108 20.80 6.09 3.25
CA GLY A 108 20.78 7.55 3.42
C GLY A 108 20.77 8.26 2.06
N PHE A 109 20.13 9.42 2.02
CA PHE A 109 20.18 10.30 0.85
C PHE A 109 21.49 11.09 0.89
N LYS A 110 22.22 11.09 -0.22
CA LYS A 110 23.50 11.79 -0.33
C LYS A 110 23.34 13.16 -0.98
N TYR A 111 22.36 13.31 -1.88
CA TYR A 111 22.26 14.48 -2.76
C TYR A 111 20.99 15.30 -2.48
N ALA A 112 19.86 14.64 -2.29
CA ALA A 112 18.57 15.28 -2.09
C ALA A 112 18.42 15.94 -0.72
N GLY A 113 19.33 15.63 0.22
CA GLY A 113 19.34 16.19 1.57
C GLY A 113 18.19 15.72 2.45
N PHE A 114 17.53 14.61 2.11
CA PHE A 114 16.41 14.07 2.88
C PHE A 114 16.84 13.15 4.03
N ASN A 115 16.02 13.08 5.07
CA ASN A 115 16.08 12.01 6.07
C ASN A 115 15.57 10.69 5.48
N LYS A 116 16.00 9.58 6.07
CA LYS A 116 15.58 8.21 5.71
C LYS A 116 14.09 8.00 5.96
N LEU A 117 13.55 8.60 7.01
CA LEU A 117 12.15 8.50 7.37
C LEU A 117 11.35 9.64 6.74
N GLY A 118 10.12 9.33 6.35
CA GLY A 118 9.15 10.32 5.89
C GLY A 118 7.74 9.81 6.12
N VAL A 119 6.77 10.70 5.97
CA VAL A 119 5.35 10.36 6.01
C VAL A 119 4.68 11.13 4.89
N SER A 120 3.79 10.48 4.15
CA SER A 120 2.95 11.13 3.16
C SER A 120 1.49 10.93 3.50
N SER A 121 0.64 11.89 3.17
CA SER A 121 -0.80 11.80 3.40
C SER A 121 -1.55 12.44 2.26
N GLY A 122 -2.67 11.85 1.86
CA GLY A 122 -3.38 12.31 0.67
C GLY A 122 -4.72 11.64 0.45
N ILE A 123 -5.27 11.95 -0.71
CA ILE A 123 -6.55 11.42 -1.20
C ILE A 123 -6.31 10.83 -2.57
N ARG A 124 -6.91 9.67 -2.84
CA ARG A 124 -6.93 9.07 -4.18
C ARG A 124 -8.30 8.54 -4.54
N PHE A 125 -8.62 8.67 -5.82
CA PHE A 125 -9.76 8.06 -6.47
C PHE A 125 -9.32 6.74 -7.07
N VAL A 126 -10.08 5.68 -6.81
CA VAL A 126 -9.89 4.34 -7.38
C VAL A 126 -11.05 4.07 -8.30
N LEU A 127 -10.75 3.74 -9.54
CA LEU A 127 -11.76 3.57 -10.59
C LEU A 127 -11.58 2.18 -11.24
N PRO A 128 -12.68 1.41 -11.39
CA PRO A 128 -12.63 0.09 -12.02
C PRO A 128 -12.37 0.22 -13.53
N LEU A 129 -11.53 -0.65 -14.08
CA LEU A 129 -11.32 -0.76 -15.53
C LEU A 129 -11.90 -2.05 -16.10
N LYS A 130 -11.69 -3.18 -15.42
CA LYS A 130 -12.13 -4.50 -15.89
C LYS A 130 -12.57 -5.39 -14.74
N GLY A 131 -13.65 -6.14 -14.95
CA GLY A 131 -14.23 -7.06 -13.96
C GLY A 131 -14.63 -6.31 -12.69
N GLU A 132 -15.35 -5.19 -12.85
CA GLU A 132 -15.74 -4.31 -11.74
C GLU A 132 -14.57 -3.85 -10.84
N GLY A 133 -13.32 -3.89 -11.32
CA GLY A 133 -12.13 -3.51 -10.55
C GLY A 133 -11.41 -4.68 -9.85
N GLU A 134 -11.96 -5.89 -9.90
CA GLU A 134 -11.34 -7.10 -9.33
C GLU A 134 -10.09 -7.51 -10.12
N HIS A 135 -10.17 -7.43 -11.44
CA HIS A 135 -9.05 -7.80 -12.31
C HIS A 135 -8.09 -6.64 -12.55
N LEU A 136 -8.65 -5.45 -12.80
CA LEU A 136 -7.88 -4.27 -13.13
C LEU A 136 -8.60 -3.01 -12.65
N SER A 137 -7.90 -2.19 -11.89
CA SER A 137 -8.32 -0.86 -11.49
C SER A 137 -7.17 0.12 -11.66
N TYR A 138 -7.49 1.41 -11.73
CA TYR A 138 -6.48 2.45 -11.65
C TYR A 138 -6.81 3.44 -10.55
N SER A 139 -5.82 4.19 -10.10
CA SER A 139 -6.03 5.32 -9.22
C SER A 139 -5.32 6.57 -9.68
N ILE A 140 -5.93 7.70 -9.31
CA ILE A 140 -5.33 9.02 -9.40
C ILE A 140 -5.54 9.74 -8.07
N GLY A 141 -4.51 10.39 -7.56
CA GLY A 141 -4.57 11.06 -6.27
C GLY A 141 -3.57 12.19 -6.13
N GLY A 142 -3.79 12.98 -5.08
CA GLY A 142 -2.87 14.03 -4.64
C GLY A 142 -2.45 13.78 -3.20
N LYS A 143 -1.20 14.07 -2.88
CA LYS A 143 -0.67 13.92 -1.52
C LYS A 143 0.32 15.01 -1.15
N VAL A 144 0.49 15.19 0.16
CA VAL A 144 1.53 16.00 0.78
C VAL A 144 2.54 15.05 1.41
N ASN A 145 3.82 15.32 1.19
CA ASN A 145 4.92 14.52 1.72
C ASN A 145 5.67 15.35 2.76
N PHE A 146 5.92 14.74 3.90
CA PHE A 146 6.63 15.30 5.04
C PHE A 146 7.92 14.51 5.21
N ARG A 147 9.07 15.15 4.92
CA ARG A 147 10.38 14.51 5.01
C ARG A 147 11.44 15.55 5.34
N GLU A 148 11.75 15.66 6.62
CA GLU A 148 12.79 16.55 7.13
C GLU A 148 14.16 16.27 6.50
N PRO A 149 15.07 17.25 6.46
CA PRO A 149 14.91 18.68 6.81
C PRO A 149 14.15 19.51 5.76
N VAL A 150 13.64 18.90 4.69
CA VAL A 150 12.98 19.62 3.61
C VAL A 150 11.53 19.95 3.98
N SER A 151 11.06 21.13 3.58
CA SER A 151 9.68 21.55 3.79
C SER A 151 8.68 20.60 3.11
N PRO A 152 7.45 20.49 3.62
CA PRO A 152 6.43 19.66 3.01
C PRO A 152 6.20 20.02 1.54
N TYR A 153 6.03 19.01 0.69
CA TYR A 153 5.82 19.21 -0.75
C TYR A 153 4.68 18.35 -1.29
N TYR A 154 4.03 18.85 -2.33
CA TYR A 154 2.93 18.17 -2.99
C TYR A 154 3.41 17.15 -4.01
N SER A 155 2.61 16.12 -4.23
CA SER A 155 2.80 15.12 -5.28
C SER A 155 1.47 14.66 -5.87
N LEU A 156 1.54 14.24 -7.13
CA LEU A 156 0.49 13.47 -7.78
C LEU A 156 0.84 11.98 -7.74
N GLU A 157 -0.14 11.14 -7.42
CA GLU A 157 -0.03 9.69 -7.40
C GLU A 157 -0.89 9.11 -8.52
N LEU A 158 -0.30 8.24 -9.35
CA LEU A 158 -0.97 7.43 -10.34
C LEU A 158 -0.70 5.96 -10.02
N GLY A 159 -1.71 5.11 -10.13
CA GLY A 159 -1.56 3.69 -9.84
C GLY A 159 -2.37 2.83 -10.78
N ILE A 160 -1.89 1.62 -11.06
CA ILE A 160 -2.62 0.57 -11.76
C ILE A 160 -2.52 -0.68 -10.89
N TYR A 161 -3.65 -1.29 -10.57
CA TYR A 161 -3.73 -2.43 -9.66
C TYR A 161 -4.45 -3.61 -10.29
N SER A 162 -4.08 -4.79 -9.81
CA SER A 162 -4.57 -6.09 -10.23
C SER A 162 -4.76 -6.99 -9.01
N ILE A 163 -5.36 -8.17 -9.20
CA ILE A 163 -5.60 -9.18 -8.16
C ILE A 163 -6.34 -8.54 -6.98
N TYR A 164 -7.62 -8.22 -7.19
CA TYR A 164 -8.46 -7.60 -6.17
C TYR A 164 -7.85 -6.28 -5.66
N SER A 165 -7.22 -5.55 -6.59
CA SER A 165 -6.48 -4.31 -6.33
C SER A 165 -5.48 -4.40 -5.16
N MET A 166 -4.99 -5.59 -4.83
CA MET A 166 -4.02 -5.84 -3.76
C MET A 166 -2.59 -5.59 -4.25
N VAL A 167 -2.33 -5.84 -5.53
CA VAL A 167 -1.00 -5.74 -6.14
C VAL A 167 -1.03 -4.77 -7.30
N GLY A 168 -0.08 -3.85 -7.39
CA GLY A 168 -0.02 -2.94 -8.51
C GLY A 168 1.29 -2.18 -8.66
N LEU A 169 1.29 -1.25 -9.59
CA LEU A 169 2.37 -0.29 -9.79
C LEU A 169 1.87 1.10 -9.45
N GLN A 170 2.71 1.87 -8.76
CA GLN A 170 2.45 3.25 -8.42
C GLN A 170 3.58 4.14 -8.92
N LEU A 171 3.19 5.23 -9.57
CA LEU A 171 4.05 6.31 -10.00
C LEU A 171 3.68 7.57 -9.20
N ASN A 172 4.68 8.25 -8.67
CA ASN A 172 4.49 9.51 -7.97
C ASN A 172 5.32 10.58 -8.66
N TYR A 173 4.65 11.67 -9.04
CA TYR A 173 5.30 12.86 -9.54
C TYR A 173 5.32 13.90 -8.41
N ASN A 174 6.50 14.23 -7.92
CA ASN A 174 6.67 15.20 -6.84
C ASN A 174 7.06 16.56 -7.42
N PHE A 175 6.49 17.63 -6.87
CA PHE A 175 6.77 19.01 -7.29
C PHE A 175 8.06 19.55 -6.65
N ILE A 176 9.11 18.74 -6.58
CA ILE A 176 10.44 19.10 -6.08
C ILE A 176 11.53 18.59 -7.04
N SER A 177 12.58 19.39 -7.24
CA SER A 177 13.67 19.08 -8.17
C SER A 177 14.49 17.85 -7.78
N ASN A 178 14.74 17.69 -6.48
CA ASN A 178 15.71 16.73 -5.96
C ASN A 178 15.19 15.29 -5.96
N ASN A 179 13.88 15.13 -6.08
CA ASN A 179 13.21 13.84 -6.20
C ASN A 179 11.93 14.01 -6.99
N ARG A 180 12.00 13.99 -8.31
CA ARG A 180 10.86 14.32 -9.16
C ARG A 180 9.93 13.14 -9.39
N ILE A 181 10.49 11.94 -9.48
CA ILE A 181 9.73 10.72 -9.83
C ILE A 181 10.07 9.62 -8.83
N ASN A 182 9.02 9.03 -8.23
CA ASN A 182 9.13 7.77 -7.50
C ASN A 182 8.31 6.69 -8.20
N VAL A 183 8.83 5.48 -8.30
CA VAL A 183 8.13 4.32 -8.85
C VAL A 183 8.15 3.20 -7.82
N GLY A 184 7.02 2.54 -7.57
CA GLY A 184 6.96 1.47 -6.59
C GLY A 184 5.94 0.40 -6.92
N ILE A 185 6.10 -0.73 -6.26
CA ILE A 185 5.11 -1.80 -6.26
C ILE A 185 4.16 -1.52 -5.11
N PHE A 186 2.87 -1.47 -5.40
CA PHE A 186 1.83 -1.38 -4.39
C PHE A 186 1.44 -2.76 -3.92
N LEU A 187 1.50 -2.97 -2.61
CA LEU A 187 1.02 -4.15 -1.92
C LEU A 187 0.08 -3.70 -0.81
N LYS A 188 -1.18 -4.15 -0.86
CA LYS A 188 -2.18 -3.87 0.16
C LYS A 188 -3.01 -5.11 0.45
N TYR A 189 -3.13 -5.41 1.73
CA TYR A 189 -3.98 -6.47 2.27
C TYR A 189 -5.22 -5.82 2.88
N PHE A 190 -6.39 -6.33 2.51
CA PHE A 190 -7.70 -5.86 2.93
C PHE A 190 -8.30 -6.78 3.97
#